data_AF-A0A165NU95-F1
#
_entry.id   AF-A0A165NU95-F1
#
_cell.length_a   1.000
_cell.length_b   1.000
_cell.length_c   1.000
_cell.angle_alpha   90.00
_cell.angle_beta   90.00
_cell.angle_gamma   90.00
#
_symmetry.space_group_name_H-M   'P 1'
#
loop_
_entity.id
_entity.type
_entity.pdbx_description
1 polymer ?
#
loop_
_entity_poly.entity_id
_entity_poly.type
_entity_poly.pdbx_seq_one_letter_code
_entity_poly.pdbx_strand_id
1 'polypeptide(L)'
;MVAITPLLALALAVVPAFSQFISGIQVVYGTKADQEPPGALQEVTGMHNDMNYQFGGDFVWLKPVYSSDPNGAVTGWDLQITNKGIPWAQDLAAGTGGDNRYIFPTYGGSNRITRLALYRLGAAPSRIPPPGYDAMSDDINKGRGKTFLYLVWKYETTGHKLKPTGSNLAAGGSQKYISDTVKEL
;
A
#
# COMPACT_ATOMS: atom_id res chain seq x y z
N MET A 1 -13.70 54.49 27.51
CA MET A 1 -13.22 53.11 27.73
C MET A 1 -12.82 52.55 26.38
N VAL A 2 -11.59 52.07 26.22
CA VAL A 2 -11.09 51.53 24.93
C VAL A 2 -11.13 50.01 25.00
N ALA A 3 -11.87 49.36 24.11
CA ALA A 3 -11.90 47.91 24.01
C ALA A 3 -10.68 47.43 23.22
N ILE A 4 -9.84 46.59 23.86
CA ILE A 4 -8.73 45.92 23.20
C ILE A 4 -9.24 44.56 22.72
N THR A 5 -9.45 44.42 21.41
CA THR A 5 -9.81 43.14 20.80
C THR A 5 -8.58 42.22 20.78
N PRO A 6 -8.60 41.04 21.41
CA PRO A 6 -7.49 40.11 21.31
C PRO A 6 -7.47 39.47 19.92
N LEU A 7 -6.37 39.66 19.19
CA LEU A 7 -6.15 39.01 17.89
C LEU A 7 -5.80 37.53 18.14
N LEU A 8 -6.81 36.65 18.16
CA LEU A 8 -6.58 35.22 18.35
C LEU A 8 -5.99 34.61 17.07
N ALA A 9 -4.66 34.58 17.00
CA ALA A 9 -3.93 33.95 15.90
C ALA A 9 -4.16 32.43 15.95
N LEU A 10 -5.03 31.92 15.06
CA LEU A 10 -5.25 30.49 14.90
C LEU A 10 -4.02 29.86 14.22
N ALA A 11 -3.06 29.39 15.02
CA ALA A 11 -1.92 28.64 14.52
C ALA A 11 -2.40 27.32 13.92
N LEU A 12 -2.58 27.30 12.60
CA LEU A 12 -2.90 26.09 11.85
C LEU A 12 -1.68 25.16 11.90
N ALA A 13 -1.67 24.24 12.85
CA ALA A 13 -0.62 23.25 12.99
C ALA A 13 -0.64 22.33 11.75
N VAL A 14 0.23 22.63 10.79
CA VAL A 14 0.55 21.71 9.69
C VAL A 14 1.30 20.54 10.31
N VAL A 15 0.55 19.55 10.78
CA VAL A 15 1.12 18.26 11.16
C VAL A 15 1.75 17.70 9.88
N PRO A 16 3.08 17.48 9.82
CA PRO A 16 3.67 16.87 8.66
C PRO A 16 3.04 15.48 8.49
N ALA A 17 2.53 15.20 7.30
CA ALA A 17 2.12 13.85 6.95
C ALA A 17 3.38 12.98 6.99
N PHE A 18 3.56 12.23 8.08
CA PHE A 18 4.62 11.24 8.16
C PHE A 18 4.33 10.19 7.08
N SER A 19 5.11 10.20 6.00
CA SER A 19 5.08 9.13 5.00
C SER A 19 5.44 7.82 5.69
N GLN A 20 4.41 7.02 5.98
CA GLN A 20 4.59 5.66 6.49
C GLN A 20 4.75 4.73 5.30
N PHE A 21 5.95 4.20 5.14
CA PHE A 21 6.24 3.15 4.19
C PHE A 21 5.79 1.81 4.76
N ILE A 22 5.40 0.89 3.89
CA ILE A 22 5.23 -0.51 4.26
C ILE A 22 6.62 -1.15 4.30
N SER A 23 7.02 -1.73 5.43
CA SER A 23 8.25 -2.51 5.60
C SER A 23 8.02 -4.02 5.65
N GLY A 24 6.76 -4.45 5.77
CA GLY A 24 6.41 -5.87 5.78
C GLY A 24 4.92 -6.12 5.97
N ILE A 25 4.56 -7.39 6.11
CA ILE A 25 3.22 -7.85 6.48
C ILE A 25 3.40 -8.89 7.59
N GLN A 26 2.55 -8.82 8.62
CA GLN A 26 2.36 -9.85 9.63
C GLN A 26 1.15 -10.70 9.23
N VAL A 27 1.28 -12.03 9.22
CA VAL A 27 0.12 -12.93 9.12
C VAL A 27 -0.39 -13.23 10.53
N VAL A 28 -1.70 -13.14 10.73
CA VAL A 28 -2.39 -13.41 11.99
C VAL A 28 -3.44 -14.49 11.75
N TYR A 29 -3.42 -15.52 12.60
CA TYR A 29 -4.37 -16.63 12.55
C TYR A 29 -5.44 -16.49 13.64
N GLY A 30 -6.64 -16.99 13.37
CA GLY A 30 -7.73 -17.14 14.33
C GLY A 30 -8.58 -18.36 14.05
N THR A 31 -9.35 -18.79 15.06
CA THR A 31 -10.30 -19.91 14.96
C THR A 31 -11.76 -19.45 14.82
N LYS A 32 -12.00 -18.13 14.86
CA LYS A 32 -13.31 -17.50 14.72
C LYS A 32 -13.22 -16.16 13.98
N ALA A 33 -14.26 -15.79 13.23
CA ALA A 33 -14.31 -14.55 12.47
C ALA A 33 -14.23 -13.27 13.34
N ASP A 34 -14.68 -13.33 14.59
CA ASP A 34 -14.66 -12.21 15.55
C ASP A 34 -13.26 -11.91 16.12
N GLN A 35 -12.24 -12.67 15.71
CA GLN A 35 -10.84 -12.50 16.11
C GLN A 35 -10.02 -11.66 15.11
N GLU A 36 -10.65 -11.00 14.13
CA GLU A 36 -9.97 -10.12 13.19
C GLU A 36 -9.15 -9.03 13.93
N PRO A 37 -7.82 -8.97 13.73
CA PRO A 37 -6.98 -8.06 14.49
C PRO A 37 -7.17 -6.61 14.06
N PRO A 38 -7.19 -5.64 14.99
CA PRO A 38 -7.29 -4.22 14.63
C PRO A 38 -6.11 -3.80 13.74
N GLY A 39 -6.44 -3.16 12.63
CA GLY A 39 -5.49 -2.75 11.60
C GLY A 39 -5.19 -3.83 10.54
N ALA A 40 -5.97 -4.92 10.46
CA ALA A 40 -5.91 -5.84 9.32
C ALA A 40 -6.14 -5.11 7.98
N LEU A 41 -5.57 -5.65 6.90
CA LEU A 41 -5.83 -5.20 5.53
C LEU A 41 -7.31 -5.36 5.20
N GLN A 42 -7.88 -4.28 4.68
CA GLN A 42 -9.27 -4.25 4.25
C GLN A 42 -9.38 -4.70 2.79
N GLU A 43 -10.47 -5.40 2.47
CA GLU A 43 -10.85 -5.78 1.12
C GLU A 43 -11.59 -4.60 0.44
N VAL A 44 -11.25 -4.30 -0.82
CA VAL A 44 -11.68 -3.05 -1.49
C VAL A 44 -12.98 -3.14 -2.31
N THR A 45 -13.58 -4.33 -2.44
CA THR A 45 -14.85 -4.55 -3.16
C THR A 45 -16.06 -4.73 -2.24
N GLY A 46 -15.83 -4.77 -0.92
CA GLY A 46 -16.87 -5.01 0.09
C GLY A 46 -17.15 -6.50 0.31
N MET A 47 -16.21 -7.37 -0.04
CA MET A 47 -16.23 -8.78 0.33
C MET A 47 -15.62 -8.97 1.74
N HIS A 48 -14.66 -9.88 1.91
CA HIS A 48 -14.22 -10.33 3.24
C HIS A 48 -12.69 -10.35 3.37
N ASN A 49 -12.21 -9.89 4.53
CA ASN A 49 -10.79 -9.66 4.84
C ASN A 49 -10.02 -10.95 5.15
N ASP A 50 -10.68 -11.98 5.69
CA ASP A 50 -10.10 -13.33 5.85
C ASP A 50 -9.64 -13.91 4.50
N MET A 51 -8.37 -14.27 4.37
CA MET A 51 -7.79 -14.90 3.18
C MET A 51 -8.51 -16.21 2.82
N ASN A 52 -8.98 -16.95 3.82
CA ASN A 52 -9.64 -18.26 3.70
C ASN A 52 -11.16 -18.20 3.52
N TYR A 53 -11.74 -17.00 3.33
CA TYR A 53 -13.17 -16.85 3.09
C TYR A 53 -13.68 -17.77 1.97
N GLN A 54 -14.70 -18.59 2.29
CA GLN A 54 -15.30 -19.67 1.48
C GLN A 54 -14.50 -20.99 1.36
N PHE A 55 -13.36 -21.15 2.03
CA PHE A 55 -12.53 -22.36 2.00
C PHE A 55 -12.52 -23.17 3.32
N GLY A 56 -13.05 -22.60 4.41
CA GLY A 56 -13.01 -23.23 5.74
C GLY A 56 -11.64 -23.03 6.40
N GLY A 57 -11.23 -23.98 7.24
CA GLY A 57 -9.93 -23.95 7.92
C GLY A 57 -9.82 -22.86 9.00
N ASP A 58 -8.59 -22.37 9.21
CA ASP A 58 -8.34 -21.25 10.10
C ASP A 58 -8.70 -19.93 9.40
N PHE A 59 -9.12 -18.94 10.18
CA PHE A 59 -9.21 -17.56 9.70
C PHE A 59 -7.80 -16.97 9.62
N VAL A 60 -7.50 -16.29 8.52
CA VAL A 60 -6.17 -15.72 8.27
C VAL A 60 -6.31 -14.28 7.83
N TRP A 61 -5.66 -13.36 8.54
CA TRP A 61 -5.61 -11.95 8.16
C TRP A 61 -4.18 -11.48 7.96
N LEU A 62 -4.03 -10.50 7.07
CA LEU A 62 -2.78 -9.78 6.87
C LEU A 62 -2.83 -8.44 7.60
N LYS A 63 -1.76 -8.07 8.28
CA LYS A 63 -1.60 -6.77 8.92
C LYS A 63 -0.35 -6.07 8.36
N PRO A 64 -0.46 -4.82 7.85
CA PRO A 64 0.69 -4.08 7.35
C PRO A 64 1.63 -3.71 8.51
N VAL A 65 2.93 -3.86 8.27
CA VAL A 65 3.98 -3.34 9.14
C VAL A 65 4.49 -2.05 8.51
N TYR A 66 4.43 -0.95 9.26
CA TYR A 66 4.84 0.38 8.80
C TYR A 66 6.24 0.76 9.32
N SER A 67 6.95 1.56 8.54
CA SER A 67 8.24 2.16 8.87
C SER A 67 8.29 3.62 8.41
N SER A 68 9.08 4.44 9.11
CA SER A 68 9.47 5.78 8.65
C SER A 68 10.77 5.77 7.83
N ASP A 69 11.53 4.67 7.83
CA ASP A 69 12.74 4.52 7.01
C ASP A 69 12.38 4.14 5.56
N PRO A 70 12.70 4.99 4.57
CA PRO A 70 12.48 4.68 3.16
C PRO A 70 13.38 3.55 2.63
N ASN A 71 14.48 3.20 3.30
CA ASN A 71 15.39 2.14 2.85
C ASN A 71 14.87 0.75 3.21
N GLY A 72 14.21 0.60 4.36
CA GLY A 72 13.45 -0.59 4.75
C GLY A 72 12.07 -0.73 4.08
N ALA A 73 11.74 0.07 3.07
CA ALA A 73 10.46 0.04 2.40
C ALA A 73 10.35 -1.11 1.37
N VAL A 74 9.26 -1.86 1.43
CA VAL A 74 8.88 -2.85 0.42
C VAL A 74 8.53 -2.15 -0.89
N THR A 75 8.89 -2.78 -2.01
CA THR A 75 8.72 -2.27 -3.37
C THR A 75 7.89 -3.19 -4.27
N GLY A 76 7.58 -4.39 -3.80
CA GLY A 76 6.70 -5.36 -4.46
C GLY A 76 6.50 -6.61 -3.60
N TRP A 77 5.77 -7.60 -4.13
CA TRP A 77 5.41 -8.82 -3.42
C TRP A 77 5.42 -10.03 -4.35
N ASP A 78 6.19 -11.06 -3.97
CA ASP A 78 6.25 -12.33 -4.69
C ASP A 78 5.34 -13.36 -4.03
N LEU A 79 4.50 -14.03 -4.82
CA LEU A 79 3.61 -15.11 -4.37
C LEU A 79 4.24 -16.47 -4.68
N GLN A 80 4.42 -17.30 -3.65
CA GLN A 80 4.80 -18.70 -3.80
C GLN A 80 3.66 -19.63 -3.38
N ILE A 81 3.29 -20.56 -4.27
CA ILE A 81 2.33 -21.64 -4.01
C ILE A 81 3.09 -22.97 -4.11
N THR A 82 2.97 -23.83 -3.09
CA THR A 82 3.82 -25.04 -2.97
C THR A 82 3.19 -26.13 -2.11
N ASN A 83 3.26 -27.38 -2.57
CA ASN A 83 2.86 -28.56 -1.80
C ASN A 83 3.80 -28.88 -0.61
N LYS A 84 4.95 -28.22 -0.52
CA LYS A 84 5.88 -28.30 0.62
C LYS A 84 5.79 -27.04 1.46
N GLY A 85 5.62 -27.21 2.76
CA GLY A 85 5.67 -26.12 3.72
C GLY A 85 7.06 -25.48 3.81
N ILE A 86 7.10 -24.17 4.02
CA ILE A 86 8.32 -23.39 4.23
C ILE A 86 8.42 -23.09 5.73
N PRO A 87 9.35 -23.70 6.50
CA PRO A 87 9.31 -23.67 7.98
C PRO A 87 9.41 -22.28 8.63
N TRP A 88 9.94 -21.29 7.91
CA TRP A 88 10.13 -19.92 8.38
C TRP A 88 9.06 -18.93 7.86
N ALA A 89 8.10 -19.40 7.06
CA ALA A 89 7.06 -18.58 6.46
C ALA A 89 5.66 -18.97 6.97
N GLN A 90 4.75 -17.99 7.02
CA GLN A 90 3.39 -18.17 7.50
C GLN A 90 2.45 -18.53 6.34
N ASP A 91 1.78 -19.68 6.39
CA ASP A 91 0.89 -20.15 5.33
C ASP A 91 -0.44 -19.40 5.33
N LEU A 92 -0.77 -18.76 4.21
CA LEU A 92 -2.01 -18.01 4.03
C LEU A 92 -3.26 -18.90 3.89
N ALA A 93 -3.07 -20.21 3.76
CA ALA A 93 -4.13 -21.22 3.62
C ALA A 93 -4.23 -22.19 4.80
N ALA A 94 -3.71 -21.79 5.96
CA ALA A 94 -3.73 -22.55 7.20
C ALA A 94 -5.11 -23.20 7.46
N GLY A 95 -5.10 -24.49 7.81
CA GLY A 95 -6.31 -25.28 8.09
C GLY A 95 -7.16 -25.68 6.87
N THR A 96 -6.92 -25.16 5.66
CA THR A 96 -7.76 -25.48 4.47
C THR A 96 -7.30 -26.68 3.64
N GLY A 97 -6.06 -27.11 3.84
CA GLY A 97 -5.44 -28.20 3.08
C GLY A 97 -5.04 -27.80 1.64
N GLY A 98 -4.47 -28.76 0.91
CA GLY A 98 -3.88 -28.53 -0.41
C GLY A 98 -2.51 -27.84 -0.33
N ASP A 99 -2.15 -27.11 -1.39
CA ASP A 99 -0.88 -26.37 -1.44
C ASP A 99 -0.85 -25.21 -0.43
N ASN A 100 0.30 -24.98 0.18
CA ASN A 100 0.59 -23.83 1.02
C ASN A 100 0.79 -22.58 0.15
N ARG A 101 0.55 -21.40 0.73
CA ARG A 101 0.62 -20.09 0.06
C ARG A 101 1.44 -19.13 0.92
N TYR A 102 2.40 -18.44 0.30
CA TYR A 102 3.29 -17.51 0.98
C TYR A 102 3.45 -16.23 0.15
N ILE A 103 3.49 -15.06 0.80
CA ILE A 103 3.88 -13.80 0.15
C ILE A 103 5.22 -13.34 0.74
N PHE A 104 6.16 -12.97 -0.12
CA PHE A 104 7.45 -12.44 0.28
C PHE A 104 7.61 -10.99 -0.18
N PRO A 105 8.07 -10.07 0.69
CA PRO A 105 8.35 -8.70 0.31
C PRO A 105 9.59 -8.62 -0.59
N THR A 106 9.52 -7.80 -1.64
CA THR A 106 10.68 -7.49 -2.50
C THR A 106 11.16 -6.06 -2.26
N TYR A 107 12.48 -5.86 -2.27
CA TYR A 107 13.14 -4.61 -1.86
C TYR A 107 14.09 -4.09 -2.96
N GLY A 108 14.52 -2.83 -2.83
CA GLY A 108 15.58 -2.24 -3.67
C GLY A 108 15.09 -1.50 -4.92
N GLY A 109 13.80 -1.47 -5.21
CA GLY A 109 13.21 -0.61 -6.24
C GLY A 109 13.07 0.86 -5.82
N SER A 110 12.85 1.76 -6.80
CA SER A 110 12.54 3.17 -6.53
C SER A 110 11.12 3.39 -6.00
N ASN A 111 10.22 2.44 -6.25
CA ASN A 111 8.79 2.57 -6.02
C ASN A 111 8.43 1.98 -4.65
N ARG A 112 8.61 2.78 -3.59
CA ARG A 112 8.28 2.39 -2.21
C ARG A 112 6.78 2.26 -2.03
N ILE A 113 6.31 1.23 -1.33
CA ILE A 113 4.88 1.02 -1.05
C ILE A 113 4.46 1.84 0.18
N THR A 114 3.30 2.50 0.10
CA THR A 114 2.70 3.29 1.20
C THR A 114 1.33 2.76 1.63
N ARG A 115 0.64 1.98 0.80
CA ARG A 115 -0.65 1.37 1.15
C ARG A 115 -0.74 -0.05 0.59
N LEU A 116 -1.42 -0.90 1.35
CA LEU A 116 -1.81 -2.25 0.97
C LEU A 116 -3.32 -2.42 1.16
N ALA A 117 -3.92 -3.32 0.39
CA ALA A 117 -5.27 -3.82 0.60
C ALA A 117 -5.45 -5.20 -0.04
N LEU A 118 -6.59 -5.83 0.21
CA LEU A 118 -7.00 -7.05 -0.47
C LEU A 118 -7.97 -6.71 -1.61
N TYR A 119 -7.90 -7.46 -2.70
CA TYR A 119 -8.81 -7.34 -3.84
C TYR A 119 -9.36 -8.71 -4.19
N ARG A 120 -10.65 -8.92 -3.93
CA ARG A 120 -11.33 -10.20 -4.14
C ARG A 120 -12.34 -10.08 -5.27
N LEU A 121 -12.45 -11.13 -6.08
CA LEU A 121 -13.37 -11.17 -7.22
C LEU A 121 -14.03 -12.55 -7.39
N GLY A 122 -15.27 -12.55 -7.87
CA GLY A 122 -15.99 -13.76 -8.29
C GLY A 122 -15.59 -14.31 -9.66
N ALA A 123 -14.80 -13.55 -10.43
CA ALA A 123 -14.28 -13.92 -11.76
C ALA A 123 -12.86 -13.37 -11.94
N ALA A 124 -12.07 -13.95 -12.84
CA ALA A 124 -10.69 -13.54 -13.06
C ALA A 124 -10.61 -12.09 -13.61
N PRO A 125 -9.75 -11.21 -13.05
CA PRO A 125 -9.55 -9.86 -13.56
C PRO A 125 -8.75 -9.85 -14.86
N SER A 126 -8.79 -8.72 -15.55
CA SER A 126 -7.94 -8.35 -16.70
C SER A 126 -6.46 -8.13 -16.35
N ARG A 127 -5.97 -8.62 -15.20
CA ARG A 127 -4.68 -8.30 -14.57
C ARG A 127 -4.46 -6.80 -14.24
N ILE A 128 -5.52 -6.00 -14.20
CA ILE A 128 -5.46 -4.57 -13.86
C ILE A 128 -5.80 -4.38 -12.37
N PRO A 129 -4.98 -3.65 -11.58
CA PRO A 129 -5.31 -3.28 -10.19
C PRO A 129 -6.59 -2.44 -10.08
N PRO A 130 -7.31 -2.48 -8.95
CA PRO A 130 -8.48 -1.65 -8.73
C PRO A 130 -8.12 -0.16 -8.62
N PRO A 131 -9.05 0.77 -8.93
CA PRO A 131 -8.80 2.20 -8.88
C PRO A 131 -8.17 2.67 -7.56
N GLY A 132 -7.10 3.46 -7.66
CA GLY A 132 -6.34 3.97 -6.51
C GLY A 132 -5.08 3.19 -6.16
N TYR A 133 -4.94 1.96 -6.67
CA TYR A 133 -3.76 1.09 -6.52
C TYR A 133 -2.97 1.04 -7.83
N ASP A 134 -1.66 0.82 -7.72
CA ASP A 134 -0.71 0.95 -8.83
C ASP A 134 -0.20 -0.41 -9.34
N ALA A 135 -0.22 -1.45 -8.50
CA ALA A 135 0.18 -2.82 -8.84
C ALA A 135 -0.47 -3.87 -7.90
N MET A 136 -0.32 -5.15 -8.26
CA MET A 136 -0.92 -6.28 -7.54
C MET A 136 -0.15 -7.59 -7.73
N SER A 137 -0.40 -8.57 -6.85
CA SER A 137 0.19 -9.92 -6.92
C SER A 137 -0.41 -10.77 -8.05
N ASP A 138 0.11 -11.99 -8.25
CA ASP A 138 -0.66 -13.08 -8.86
C ASP A 138 -1.82 -13.55 -7.94
N ASP A 139 -2.70 -14.42 -8.44
CA ASP A 139 -3.87 -14.93 -7.71
C ASP A 139 -3.45 -15.87 -6.56
N ILE A 140 -3.67 -15.41 -5.34
CA ILE A 140 -3.41 -16.15 -4.10
C ILE A 140 -4.33 -17.39 -4.01
N ASN A 141 -5.56 -17.30 -4.54
CA ASN A 141 -6.51 -18.41 -4.54
C ASN A 141 -6.38 -19.37 -5.73
N LYS A 142 -5.30 -19.25 -6.52
CA LYS A 142 -5.04 -20.12 -7.68
C LYS A 142 -5.15 -21.59 -7.27
N GLY A 143 -5.95 -22.32 -8.05
CA GLY A 143 -6.22 -23.75 -7.83
C GLY A 143 -7.32 -24.08 -6.80
N ARG A 144 -7.88 -23.10 -6.06
CA ARG A 144 -8.90 -23.38 -5.02
C ARG A 144 -10.36 -23.37 -5.52
N GLY A 145 -10.63 -22.83 -6.71
CA GLY A 145 -11.94 -22.96 -7.39
C GLY A 145 -13.13 -22.23 -6.76
N LYS A 146 -12.92 -21.09 -6.06
CA LYS A 146 -13.99 -20.21 -5.57
C LYS A 146 -13.77 -18.76 -6.07
N THR A 147 -13.35 -17.85 -5.19
CA THR A 147 -12.99 -16.47 -5.51
C THR A 147 -11.52 -16.33 -5.87
N PHE A 148 -11.20 -15.36 -6.71
CA PHE A 148 -9.83 -14.88 -6.95
C PHE A 148 -9.45 -13.88 -5.85
N LEU A 149 -8.19 -13.86 -5.42
CA LEU A 149 -7.71 -12.97 -4.37
C LEU A 149 -6.32 -12.44 -4.67
N TYR A 150 -6.15 -11.13 -4.57
CA TYR A 150 -4.90 -10.43 -4.85
C TYR A 150 -4.53 -9.53 -3.68
N LEU A 151 -3.23 -9.44 -3.39
CA LEU A 151 -2.67 -8.33 -2.63
C LEU A 151 -2.47 -7.17 -3.59
N VAL A 152 -3.05 -6.01 -3.30
CA VAL A 152 -2.91 -4.79 -4.11
C VAL A 152 -2.16 -3.72 -3.34
N TRP A 153 -1.35 -2.91 -4.03
CA TRP A 153 -0.56 -1.87 -3.36
C TRP A 153 -0.52 -0.55 -4.10
N LYS A 154 -0.29 0.50 -3.31
CA LYS A 154 -0.06 1.86 -3.77
C LYS A 154 1.39 2.26 -3.51
N TYR A 155 2.04 2.81 -4.52
CA TYR A 155 3.36 3.41 -4.37
C TYR A 155 3.27 4.80 -3.72
N GLU A 156 4.36 5.20 -3.08
CA GLU A 156 4.61 6.59 -2.72
C GLU A 156 4.45 7.43 -3.99
N THR A 157 3.50 8.37 -3.97
CA THR A 157 3.46 9.42 -4.99
C THR A 157 4.64 10.34 -4.71
N THR A 158 5.81 9.97 -5.25
CA THR A 158 7.02 10.79 -5.18
C THR A 158 6.62 12.17 -5.69
N GLY A 159 6.70 13.16 -4.80
CA GLY A 159 5.93 14.39 -4.92
C GLY A 159 5.97 14.92 -6.34
N HIS A 160 4.78 15.08 -6.95
CA HIS A 160 4.67 15.69 -8.28
C HIS A 160 5.58 16.91 -8.28
N LYS A 161 6.62 16.90 -9.14
CA LYS A 161 7.03 18.16 -9.76
C LYS A 161 5.74 18.66 -10.38
N LEU A 162 5.14 19.67 -9.75
CA LEU A 162 4.01 20.38 -10.30
C LEU A 162 4.49 20.84 -11.67
N LYS A 163 4.06 20.16 -12.74
CA LYS A 163 4.11 20.77 -14.06
C LYS A 163 3.30 22.06 -13.87
N PRO A 164 3.84 23.25 -14.14
CA PRO A 164 3.06 24.46 -14.08
C PRO A 164 1.96 24.35 -15.14
N THR A 165 0.77 23.97 -14.69
CA THR A 165 -0.40 23.81 -15.53
C THR A 165 -0.82 25.19 -16.00
N GLY A 166 -0.58 25.49 -17.28
CA GLY A 166 -1.19 26.60 -18.00
C GLY A 166 -1.06 27.97 -17.31
N SER A 167 0.03 28.69 -17.61
CA SER A 167 0.07 30.13 -17.44
C SER A 167 -1.13 30.80 -18.11
N ASN A 168 -2.06 31.34 -17.33
CA ASN A 168 -3.13 32.22 -17.79
C ASN A 168 -3.32 33.41 -16.83
N LEU A 169 -2.22 34.12 -16.58
CA LEU A 169 -2.25 35.53 -16.19
C LEU A 169 -1.31 36.29 -17.10
N ALA A 170 -1.89 36.97 -18.09
CA ALA A 170 -1.18 37.93 -18.91
C ALA A 170 -1.04 39.25 -18.12
N ALA A 171 0.17 39.55 -17.65
CA ALA A 171 0.58 40.89 -17.22
C ALA A 171 2.09 41.02 -17.42
N GLY A 172 2.49 41.96 -18.29
CA GLY A 172 3.86 42.05 -18.80
C GLY A 172 4.91 42.49 -17.79
N GLY A 173 6.18 42.33 -18.19
CA GLY A 173 7.29 43.11 -17.61
C GLY A 173 8.53 42.30 -17.25
N SER A 174 9.51 42.31 -18.15
CA SER A 174 10.94 42.52 -17.85
C SER A 174 11.47 42.17 -16.44
N GLN A 175 12.41 41.23 -16.36
CA GLN A 175 13.85 41.56 -16.32
C GLN A 175 14.74 40.32 -16.44
N LYS A 176 15.96 40.56 -16.94
CA LYS A 176 17.05 39.61 -17.17
C LYS A 176 17.91 39.55 -15.90
N TYR A 177 18.22 38.35 -15.40
CA TYR A 177 19.38 38.17 -14.52
C TYR A 177 20.24 36.99 -14.99
N ILE A 178 21.53 37.28 -15.13
CA ILE A 178 22.59 36.37 -15.53
C ILE A 178 23.17 35.69 -14.29
N SER A 179 23.66 34.45 -14.43
CA SER A 179 24.66 33.88 -13.54
C SER A 179 25.79 33.28 -14.38
N ASP A 180 26.80 34.10 -14.64
CA ASP A 180 28.18 33.63 -14.83
C ASP A 180 28.65 33.00 -13.49
N THR A 181 29.65 32.14 -13.36
CA THR A 181 30.54 31.43 -14.30
C THR A 181 30.65 29.96 -13.78
N VAL A 182 31.55 29.03 -14.11
CA VAL A 182 32.85 29.01 -14.82
C VAL A 182 32.88 27.78 -15.75
N LYS A 183 33.59 27.88 -16.89
CA LYS A 183 34.30 26.74 -17.50
C LYS A 183 35.76 27.16 -17.64
N GLU A 184 36.67 26.32 -17.19
CA GLU A 184 38.05 26.31 -17.68
C GLU A 184 38.36 24.90 -18.19
N LEU A 185 38.58 24.84 -19.51
CA LEU A 185 39.36 23.90 -20.34
C LEU A 185 38.87 24.03 -21.80
#